data_AF-A0A520C8G4-F1
#
_entry.id   AF-A0A520C8G4-F1
#
_cell.length_a   1.000
_cell.length_b   1.000
_cell.length_c   1.000
_cell.angle_alpha   90.00
_cell.angle_beta   90.00
_cell.angle_gamma   90.00
#
_symmetry.space_group_name_H-M   'P 1'
#
loop_
_entity.id
_entity.type
_entity.pdbx_description
1 polymer ?
#
loop_
_entity_poly.entity_id
_entity_poly.type
_entity_poly.pdbx_seq_one_letter_code
_entity_poly.pdbx_strand_id
1 'polypeptide(L)'
;VIDTSSGGLTLAQQIPLSNGYQVPFAEEIRKEIEVTTGAVGLITNAQQAEEILQSGKADLIFLARQLLRDPYFPLHAAAELGDDIKWASQYERAKPRK
;
A
#
# COMPACT_ATOMS: atom_id res chain seq x y z
N VAL A 1 8.29 -11.53 -7.46
CA VAL A 1 7.60 -10.68 -6.47
C VAL A 1 7.11 -11.57 -5.34
N ILE A 2 7.39 -11.23 -4.09
CA ILE A 2 6.81 -11.88 -2.91
C ILE A 2 5.75 -10.94 -2.32
N ASP A 3 4.51 -11.42 -2.21
CA ASP A 3 3.44 -10.73 -1.49
C ASP A 3 3.53 -11.13 0.00
N THR A 4 3.92 -10.18 0.84
CA THR A 4 4.33 -10.47 2.21
C THR A 4 3.20 -10.16 3.20
N SER A 5 2.64 -11.21 3.78
CA SER A 5 1.67 -11.17 4.87
C SER A 5 2.15 -12.07 6.04
N SER A 6 1.32 -12.25 7.07
CA SER A 6 1.67 -12.99 8.29
C SER A 6 0.43 -13.50 9.03
N GLY A 7 0.63 -14.51 9.87
CA GLY A 7 -0.39 -15.04 10.78
C GLY A 7 -1.47 -15.87 10.10
N GLY A 8 -2.54 -16.17 10.85
CA GLY A 8 -3.71 -16.92 10.36
C GLY A 8 -3.59 -18.44 10.44
N LEU A 9 -2.48 -18.97 10.96
CA LEU A 9 -2.27 -20.41 11.08
C LEU A 9 -3.04 -21.03 12.27
N THR A 10 -3.25 -20.27 13.35
CA THR A 10 -3.98 -20.73 14.54
C THR A 10 -4.85 -19.64 15.13
N LEU A 11 -6.00 -20.04 15.67
CA LEU A 11 -6.94 -19.13 16.35
C LEU A 11 -6.38 -18.58 17.68
N ALA A 12 -5.37 -19.22 18.25
CA ALA A 12 -4.73 -18.76 19.48
C ALA A 12 -3.76 -17.58 19.26
N GLN A 13 -3.45 -17.23 18.01
CA GLN A 13 -2.56 -16.11 17.69
C GLN A 13 -3.13 -14.79 18.20
N GLN A 14 -2.30 -14.02 18.90
CA GLN A 14 -2.57 -12.63 19.25
C GLN A 14 -1.67 -11.76 18.39
N ILE A 15 -2.27 -11.00 17.47
CA ILE A 15 -1.53 -10.12 16.55
C ILE A 15 -1.79 -8.67 16.98
N PRO A 16 -0.78 -7.94 17.47
CA PRO A 16 -0.92 -6.52 17.78
C PRO A 16 -1.08 -5.76 16.45
N LEU A 17 -2.31 -5.31 16.19
CA LEU A 17 -2.62 -4.59 14.96
C LEU A 17 -2.23 -3.13 15.07
N SER A 18 -1.45 -2.68 14.09
CA SER A 18 -1.10 -1.28 13.87
C SER A 18 -0.97 -1.00 12.36
N ASN A 19 -0.95 0.26 11.98
CA ASN A 19 -0.74 0.65 10.58
C ASN A 19 0.61 0.11 10.09
N GLY A 20 0.60 -0.63 8.98
CA GLY A 20 1.82 -1.20 8.40
C GLY A 20 2.44 -2.34 9.22
N TYR A 21 1.71 -3.03 10.09
CA TYR A 21 2.28 -4.06 10.99
C TYR A 21 2.99 -5.23 10.27
N GLN A 22 2.80 -5.40 8.96
CA GLN A 22 3.47 -6.44 8.16
C GLN A 22 4.60 -5.88 7.28
N VAL A 23 4.75 -4.55 7.19
CA VAL A 23 5.81 -3.89 6.41
C VAL A 23 7.22 -4.34 6.82
N PRO A 24 7.55 -4.52 8.12
CA PRO A 24 8.89 -4.98 8.51
C PRO A 24 9.27 -6.34 7.88
N PHE A 25 8.30 -7.24 7.68
CA PHE A 25 8.57 -8.54 7.04
C PHE A 25 8.87 -8.36 5.53
N ALA A 26 8.15 -7.47 4.85
CA ALA A 26 8.43 -7.18 3.44
C ALA A 26 9.82 -6.55 3.27
N GLU A 27 10.21 -5.68 4.21
CA GLU A 27 11.52 -5.03 4.25
C GLU A 27 12.65 -6.04 4.50
N GLU A 28 12.49 -6.92 5.48
CA GLU A 28 13.48 -7.94 5.83
C GLU A 28 13.73 -8.90 4.66
N ILE A 29 12.67 -9.45 4.08
CA ILE A 29 12.77 -10.33 2.90
C ILE A 29 13.46 -9.60 1.74
N ARG A 30 13.08 -8.35 1.47
CA ARG A 30 13.67 -7.57 0.37
C ARG A 30 15.17 -7.37 0.56
N LYS A 31 15.60 -7.02 1.78
CA LYS A 31 17.01 -6.74 2.11
C LYS A 31 17.87 -7.99 2.12
N GLU A 32 17.36 -9.12 2.60
CA GLU A 32 18.17 -10.32 2.78
C GLU A 32 18.40 -11.10 1.48
N ILE A 33 17.39 -11.14 0.60
CA ILE A 33 17.46 -11.99 -0.60
C ILE A 33 17.29 -11.21 -1.91
N GLU A 34 17.32 -9.87 -1.85
CA GLU A 34 17.31 -8.96 -3.00
C GLU A 34 16.17 -9.22 -4.01
N VAL A 35 15.01 -9.62 -3.51
CA VAL A 35 13.81 -9.90 -4.31
C VAL A 35 12.81 -8.77 -4.20
N THR A 36 12.07 -8.51 -5.29
CA THR A 36 10.94 -7.58 -5.25
C THR A 36 9.89 -8.03 -4.23
N THR A 37 9.54 -7.17 -3.28
CA THR A 37 8.49 -7.44 -2.29
C THR A 37 7.32 -6.47 -2.39
N GLY A 38 6.14 -6.93 -2.01
CA GLY A 38 4.99 -6.08 -1.78
C GLY A 38 4.56 -6.11 -0.32
N ALA A 39 4.27 -4.93 0.23
CA ALA A 39 3.79 -4.78 1.59
C ALA A 39 2.26 -4.68 1.65
N VAL A 40 1.69 -5.29 2.68
CA VAL A 40 0.25 -5.20 3.03
C VAL A 40 0.12 -4.90 4.53
N GLY A 41 -1.12 -4.78 5.02
CA GLY A 41 -1.42 -4.68 6.45
C GLY A 41 -1.71 -3.26 6.90
N LEU A 42 -3.00 -2.91 6.94
CA LEU A 42 -3.49 -1.61 7.46
C LEU A 42 -2.75 -0.41 6.84
N ILE A 43 -2.57 -0.43 5.52
CA ILE A 43 -2.14 0.72 4.72
C ILE A 43 -3.41 1.39 4.19
N THR A 44 -3.68 2.62 4.60
CA THR A 44 -4.99 3.28 4.34
C THR A 44 -4.90 4.72 3.86
N ASN A 45 -3.72 5.36 3.84
CA ASN A 45 -3.56 6.72 3.33
C ASN A 45 -2.36 6.81 2.39
N ALA A 46 -2.33 7.87 1.57
CA ALA A 46 -1.35 8.05 0.52
C ALA A 46 0.07 8.23 1.06
N GLN A 47 0.25 9.06 2.12
CA GLN A 47 1.56 9.32 2.70
C GLN A 47 2.20 8.08 3.31
N GLN A 48 1.41 7.23 3.97
CA GLN A 48 1.90 5.96 4.50
C GLN A 48 2.40 5.05 3.38
N ALA A 49 1.64 4.94 2.28
CA ALA A 49 2.05 4.13 1.13
C ALA A 49 3.34 4.69 0.51
N GLU A 50 3.41 6.01 0.33
CA GLU A 50 4.58 6.71 -0.22
C GLU A 50 5.82 6.53 0.66
N GLU A 51 5.68 6.69 1.98
CA GLU A 51 6.79 6.53 2.93
C GLU A 51 7.39 5.12 2.87
N ILE A 52 6.55 4.07 2.75
CA ILE A 52 7.01 2.68 2.63
C ILE A 52 7.87 2.50 1.37
N LEU A 53 7.44 3.08 0.24
CA LEU A 53 8.18 3.01 -1.03
C LEU A 53 9.48 3.82 -0.96
N GLN A 54 9.41 5.09 -0.54
CA GLN A 54 10.56 6.00 -0.47
C GLN A 54 11.63 5.52 0.51
N SER A 55 11.23 4.86 1.60
CA SER A 55 12.17 4.25 2.56
C SER A 55 12.71 2.89 2.11
N GLY A 56 12.32 2.39 0.94
CA GLY A 56 12.81 1.14 0.37
C GLY A 56 12.35 -0.11 1.14
N LYS A 57 11.25 0.00 1.90
CA LYS A 57 10.70 -1.10 2.71
C LYS A 57 9.92 -2.11 1.88
N ALA A 58 9.41 -1.71 0.72
CA ALA A 58 8.81 -2.58 -0.27
C ALA A 58 8.89 -1.91 -1.65
N ASP A 59 8.69 -2.70 -2.71
CA ASP A 59 8.63 -2.19 -4.09
C ASP A 59 7.18 -2.02 -4.56
N LEU A 60 6.22 -2.63 -3.87
CA LEU A 60 4.79 -2.59 -4.17
C LEU A 60 3.97 -2.39 -2.88
N ILE A 61 2.80 -1.77 -3.02
CA ILE A 61 1.83 -1.60 -1.95
C ILE A 61 0.55 -2.35 -2.33
N PHE A 62 0.14 -3.29 -1.48
CA PHE A 62 -1.12 -4.00 -1.62
C PHE A 62 -2.17 -3.40 -0.68
N LEU A 63 -3.33 -3.05 -1.26
CA LEU A 63 -4.46 -2.47 -0.56
C LEU A 63 -5.66 -3.41 -0.63
N ALA A 64 -6.32 -3.62 0.50
CA ALA A 64 -7.51 -4.48 0.58
C ALA A 64 -8.73 -3.69 1.05
N ARG A 65 -8.91 -3.58 2.38
CA ARG A 65 -10.07 -2.88 2.99
C ARG A 65 -10.19 -1.41 2.58
N GLN A 66 -9.09 -0.76 2.19
CA GLN A 66 -9.13 0.60 1.69
C GLN A 66 -9.87 0.69 0.35
N LEU A 67 -9.57 -0.22 -0.59
CA LEU A 67 -10.22 -0.25 -1.91
C LEU A 67 -11.70 -0.64 -1.85
N LEU A 68 -12.13 -1.35 -0.79
CA LEU A 68 -13.55 -1.63 -0.55
C LEU A 68 -14.34 -0.39 -0.11
N ARG A 69 -13.70 0.56 0.57
CA ARG A 69 -14.33 1.80 1.05
C ARG A 69 -14.17 2.95 0.05
N ASP A 70 -13.04 2.97 -0.63
CA ASP A 70 -12.68 3.97 -1.64
C ASP A 70 -12.04 3.26 -2.85
N PRO A 71 -12.84 2.86 -3.86
CA PRO A 71 -12.33 2.18 -5.03
C PRO A 71 -11.47 3.08 -5.93
N TYR A 72 -11.57 4.40 -5.79
CA TYR A 72 -10.77 5.39 -6.52
C TYR A 72 -9.60 5.91 -5.69
N PHE A 73 -9.26 5.24 -4.59
CA PHE A 73 -8.14 5.61 -3.72
C PHE A 73 -6.85 5.93 -4.49
N PRO A 74 -6.40 5.17 -5.51
CA PRO A 74 -5.19 5.54 -6.26
C PRO A 74 -5.30 6.89 -6.97
N LEU A 75 -6.49 7.28 -7.46
CA LEU A 75 -6.72 8.59 -8.07
C LEU A 75 -6.66 9.72 -7.04
N HIS A 76 -7.25 9.50 -5.86
CA HIS A 76 -7.19 10.45 -4.75
C HIS A 76 -5.78 10.59 -4.19
N ALA A 77 -5.06 9.47 -4.01
CA ALA A 77 -3.68 9.44 -3.55
C ALA A 77 -2.74 10.17 -4.51
N ALA A 78 -2.90 9.98 -5.83
CA ALA A 78 -2.13 10.73 -6.82
C ALA A 78 -2.37 12.25 -6.69
N ALA A 79 -3.63 12.67 -6.56
CA ALA A 79 -3.95 14.10 -6.36
C ALA A 79 -3.34 14.66 -5.08
N GLU A 80 -3.38 13.89 -3.98
CA GLU A 80 -2.82 14.25 -2.67
C GLU A 80 -1.28 14.35 -2.69
N LEU A 81 -0.61 13.42 -3.38
CA LEU A 81 0.86 13.41 -3.53
C LEU A 81 1.36 14.35 -4.64
N GLY A 82 0.45 15.00 -5.38
CA GLY A 82 0.78 15.97 -6.42
C GLY A 82 1.06 15.38 -7.80
N ASP A 83 0.86 14.08 -7.97
CA ASP A 83 1.09 13.32 -9.19
C ASP A 83 -0.02 13.51 -10.24
N ASP A 84 0.41 13.74 -11.47
CA ASP A 84 -0.48 13.95 -12.62
C ASP A 84 -0.64 12.65 -13.43
N ILE A 85 -1.61 11.82 -13.02
CA ILE A 85 -1.91 10.57 -13.71
C ILE A 85 -3.06 10.71 -14.72
N LYS A 86 -3.04 9.88 -15.76
CA LYS A 86 -4.12 9.77 -16.74
C LYS A 86 -5.35 9.10 -16.10
N TRP A 87 -6.48 9.81 -16.08
CA TRP A 87 -7.77 9.23 -15.71
C TRP A 87 -8.42 8.56 -16.92
N ALA A 88 -9.42 7.70 -16.70
CA ALA A 88 -10.27 7.24 -17.80
C ALA A 88 -10.93 8.46 -18.49
N SER A 89 -10.99 8.46 -19.82
CA SER A 89 -11.44 9.63 -20.60
C SER A 89 -12.79 10.19 -20.16
N GLN A 90 -13.69 9.31 -19.71
CA GLN A 90 -15.03 9.62 -19.25
C GLN A 90 -15.03 10.40 -17.92
N TYR A 91 -13.94 10.32 -17.14
CA TYR A 91 -13.81 10.92 -15.81
C TYR A 91 -12.85 12.10 -15.78
N GLU A 92 -12.24 12.49 -16.90
CA GLU A 92 -11.28 13.62 -16.93
C GLU A 92 -11.86 14.91 -16.34
N ARG A 93 -13.15 15.19 -16.58
CA ARG A 93 -13.85 16.37 -16.06
C ARG A 93 -14.05 16.35 -14.53
N ALA A 94 -13.85 15.21 -13.87
CA ALA A 94 -13.93 15.06 -12.42
C ALA A 94 -12.58 15.25 -11.71
N LYS A 95 -11.49 15.43 -12.46
CA LYS A 95 -10.16 15.64 -11.87
C LYS A 95 -10.13 16.95 -11.06
N PRO A 96 -9.68 16.95 -9.80
CA PRO A 96 -9.53 18.17 -9.01
C PRO A 96 -8.62 19.16 -9.74
N ARG A 97 -9.01 20.43 -9.78
CA ARG A 97 -8.16 21.50 -10.30
C ARG A 97 -7.13 21.87 -9.23
N LYS A 98 -5.87 22.01 -9.62
CA LYS A 98 -4.83 22.61 -8.78
C LYS A 98 -5.14 24.08 -8.55
#